data_AF-A0AB36S1E8-F1
#
_entry.id   AF-A0AB36S1E8-F1
#
_cell.length_a   1.000
_cell.length_b   1.000
_cell.length_c   1.000
_cell.angle_alpha   90.00
_cell.angle_beta   90.00
_cell.angle_gamma   90.00
#
_symmetry.space_group_name_H-M   'P 1'
#
loop_
_entity.id
_entity.type
_entity.pdbx_description
1 polymer ?
#
loop_
_entity_poly.entity_id
_entity_poly.type
_entity_poly.pdbx_seq_one_letter_code
_entity_poly.pdbx_strand_id
1 'polypeptide(L)'
;MDNSKQKKNIYRVENFEEIQEIIIDKSQSLYDYMDKYKDSEYILYYKMLSHSDLPNFAKMKNNESLDKNLLYYLNTKEMQEIEQRENRKFEVAKQSNIGMSIRFWKDLDMPTPRDSVKERKAIEKSHLKINDYAKVFLVNDILENFHFEDTLKIFEKLHKNFNPKQFNANTMSYQIFNEQNFTPIELHQAVHGIGMTQDAEFDKLRHNLFKNDLLYFLIEKAQTQKNLFIMPFRNPLFFSLLGVTNSRWQIYQEQKLKRENNLATKGSTPFQEEKIQRQHQNKWREALAFEMMNYTTIDRSVFCPLTYIEADFDDMKTLFRASHIKGYSDCDEEEKYDIDNGLLLVANADALFDKHFITIDENKQLKFSYLLENNHKLKSQLNLNNGIFKDILNDRRMQYLAYHRKIFEQKEQERKTKKS
;
A
#
# COMPACT_ATOMS: atom_id res chain seq x y z
N MET A 1 -15.67 -9.23 25.50
CA MET A 1 -16.15 -10.00 24.34
C MET A 1 -14.96 -10.26 23.45
N ASP A 2 -14.35 -11.41 23.68
CA ASP A 2 -13.16 -11.87 23.01
C ASP A 2 -13.56 -12.40 21.63
N ASN A 3 -13.29 -11.60 20.60
CA ASN A 3 -13.45 -11.98 19.20
C ASN A 3 -12.16 -11.63 18.46
N SER A 4 -11.03 -12.09 19.00
CA SER A 4 -9.75 -12.10 18.31
C SER A 4 -9.74 -13.17 17.21
N LYS A 5 -10.62 -13.04 16.21
CA LYS A 5 -10.30 -13.58 14.89
C LYS A 5 -9.04 -12.83 14.47
N GLN A 6 -7.88 -13.45 14.63
CA GLN A 6 -6.63 -13.03 13.98
C GLN A 6 -6.94 -12.96 12.49
N LYS A 7 -7.34 -11.78 12.00
CA LYS A 7 -7.58 -11.54 10.59
C LYS A 7 -6.27 -11.83 9.86
N LYS A 8 -6.38 -12.53 8.74
CA LYS A 8 -5.23 -12.99 7.97
C LYS A 8 -4.52 -11.76 7.40
N ASN A 9 -3.46 -11.31 8.05
CA ASN A 9 -2.57 -10.29 7.50
C ASN A 9 -1.70 -10.81 6.34
N ILE A 10 -1.81 -12.11 6.00
CA ILE A 10 -1.05 -12.77 4.94
C ILE A 10 -2.04 -13.46 4.00
N TYR A 11 -2.01 -13.05 2.74
CA TYR A 11 -2.76 -13.61 1.64
C TYR A 11 -1.96 -14.71 0.95
N ARG A 12 -2.67 -15.66 0.35
CA ARG A 12 -2.09 -16.80 -0.36
C ARG A 12 -2.94 -17.10 -1.58
N VAL A 13 -2.30 -17.17 -2.74
CA VAL A 13 -2.92 -17.46 -4.05
C VAL A 13 -2.16 -18.63 -4.68
N GLU A 14 -2.88 -19.62 -5.18
CA GLU A 14 -2.33 -20.81 -5.85
C GLU A 14 -2.73 -20.91 -7.32
N ASN A 15 -3.79 -20.20 -7.74
CA ASN A 15 -4.22 -20.24 -9.12
C ASN A 15 -3.23 -19.46 -10.00
N PHE A 16 -2.65 -20.13 -10.99
CA PHE A 16 -1.60 -19.57 -11.83
C PHE A 16 -2.06 -18.33 -12.59
N GLU A 17 -3.26 -18.35 -13.17
CA GLU A 17 -3.81 -17.21 -13.92
C GLU A 17 -4.01 -16.00 -13.00
N GLU A 18 -4.54 -16.19 -11.79
CA GLU A 18 -4.69 -15.13 -10.79
C GLU A 18 -3.33 -14.56 -10.35
N ILE A 19 -2.32 -15.41 -10.15
CA ILE A 19 -0.96 -14.97 -9.85
C ILE A 19 -0.41 -14.14 -11.02
N GLN A 20 -0.55 -14.61 -12.26
CA GLN A 20 -0.11 -13.86 -13.43
C GLN A 20 -0.82 -12.50 -13.53
N GLU A 21 -2.14 -12.43 -13.29
CA GLU A 21 -2.88 -11.16 -13.26
C GLU A 21 -2.38 -10.19 -12.17
N ILE A 22 -1.85 -10.71 -11.06
CA ILE A 22 -1.25 -9.91 -9.98
C ILE A 22 0.19 -9.49 -10.34
N ILE A 23 0.97 -10.34 -11.01
CA ILE A 23 2.39 -10.06 -11.31
C ILE A 23 2.56 -9.15 -12.53
N ILE A 24 1.65 -9.23 -13.50
CA ILE A 24 1.78 -8.53 -14.79
C ILE A 24 1.86 -7.00 -14.68
N ASP A 25 1.28 -6.40 -13.64
CA ASP A 25 1.38 -4.95 -13.37
C ASP A 25 2.43 -4.57 -12.33
N LYS A 26 3.22 -5.57 -11.89
CA LYS A 26 4.19 -5.44 -10.82
C LYS A 26 5.63 -5.61 -11.31
N SER A 27 5.87 -6.63 -12.13
CA SER A 27 7.19 -6.97 -12.66
C SER A 27 7.05 -7.63 -14.01
N GLN A 28 7.62 -6.99 -15.03
CA GLN A 28 7.67 -7.56 -16.37
C GLN A 28 8.64 -8.74 -16.39
N SER A 29 9.79 -8.59 -15.73
CA SER A 29 10.83 -9.63 -15.71
C SER A 29 10.36 -10.93 -15.06
N LEU A 30 9.57 -10.85 -13.98
CA LEU A 30 9.00 -12.04 -13.34
C LEU A 30 7.81 -12.60 -14.13
N TYR A 31 7.00 -11.75 -14.76
CA TYR A 31 5.94 -12.20 -15.66
C TYR A 31 6.51 -13.03 -16.81
N ASP A 32 7.55 -12.52 -17.49
CA ASP A 32 8.23 -13.21 -18.60
C ASP A 32 8.87 -14.53 -18.13
N TYR A 33 9.41 -14.54 -16.90
CA TYR A 33 9.92 -15.76 -16.29
C TYR A 33 8.81 -16.80 -16.07
N MET A 34 7.69 -16.41 -15.49
CA MET A 34 6.55 -17.32 -15.26
C MET A 34 5.96 -17.84 -16.57
N ASP A 35 5.89 -17.02 -17.62
CA ASP A 35 5.42 -17.45 -18.94
C ASP A 35 6.35 -18.50 -19.55
N LYS A 36 7.67 -18.29 -19.43
CA LYS A 36 8.69 -19.25 -19.87
C LYS A 36 8.63 -20.58 -19.12
N TYR A 37 8.30 -20.56 -17.83
CA TYR A 37 8.25 -21.74 -16.96
C TYR A 37 6.82 -22.06 -16.48
N LYS A 38 5.83 -21.87 -17.35
CA LYS A 38 4.39 -22.05 -17.05
C LYS A 38 3.99 -23.44 -16.54
N ASP A 39 4.82 -24.46 -16.75
CA ASP A 39 4.57 -25.82 -16.29
C ASP A 39 4.97 -26.04 -14.81
N SER A 40 5.65 -25.07 -14.18
CA SER A 40 5.97 -25.08 -12.75
C SER A 40 4.73 -24.78 -11.90
N GLU A 41 4.69 -25.34 -10.68
CA GLU A 41 3.69 -24.94 -9.67
C GLU A 41 4.12 -23.63 -9.00
N TYR A 42 3.20 -22.67 -8.92
CA TYR A 42 3.46 -21.36 -8.30
C TYR A 42 2.51 -21.11 -7.13
N ILE A 43 3.07 -20.53 -6.05
CA ILE A 43 2.29 -20.11 -4.88
C ILE A 43 2.73 -18.69 -4.51
N LEU A 44 1.80 -17.75 -4.58
CA LEU A 44 2.05 -16.37 -4.20
C LEU A 44 1.56 -16.13 -2.78
N TYR A 45 2.46 -15.63 -1.94
CA TYR A 45 2.13 -15.07 -0.64
C TYR A 45 2.33 -13.57 -0.67
N TYR A 46 1.46 -12.82 -0.01
CA TYR A 46 1.70 -11.40 0.17
C TYR A 46 1.07 -10.86 1.42
N LYS A 47 1.65 -9.78 1.94
CA LYS A 47 1.15 -9.08 3.11
C LYS A 47 1.45 -7.59 3.01
N MET A 48 0.69 -6.83 3.75
CA MET A 48 1.03 -5.45 4.06
C MET A 48 1.85 -5.44 5.35
N LEU A 49 2.95 -4.68 5.37
CA LEU A 49 3.86 -4.66 6.51
C LEU A 49 3.20 -3.95 7.70
N SER A 50 3.13 -4.65 8.82
CA SER A 50 2.67 -4.08 10.08
C SER A 50 3.84 -3.57 10.93
N HIS A 51 3.54 -2.94 12.06
CA HIS A 51 4.56 -2.48 13.02
C HIS A 51 5.52 -3.61 13.46
N SER A 52 5.05 -4.85 13.52
CA SER A 52 5.84 -6.01 13.96
C SER A 52 6.80 -6.54 12.90
N ASP A 53 6.64 -6.14 11.64
CA ASP A 53 7.52 -6.55 10.54
C ASP A 53 8.72 -5.59 10.36
N LEU A 54 8.64 -4.39 10.93
CA LEU A 54 9.66 -3.36 10.78
C LEU A 54 10.87 -3.63 11.68
N PRO A 55 12.09 -3.25 11.26
CA PRO A 55 13.24 -3.30 12.16
C PRO A 55 13.05 -2.33 13.34
N ASN A 56 13.56 -2.73 14.52
CA ASN A 56 13.60 -1.88 15.71
C ASN A 56 14.96 -1.19 15.80
N PHE A 57 14.97 0.14 15.65
CA PHE A 57 16.20 0.94 15.64
C PHE A 57 16.61 1.49 17.01
N ALA A 58 15.79 1.29 18.05
CA ALA A 58 15.99 1.95 19.33
C ALA A 58 16.84 1.16 20.33
N LYS A 59 17.58 1.88 21.18
CA LYS A 59 18.25 1.29 22.36
C LYS A 59 17.22 0.95 23.45
N MET A 60 17.41 -0.18 24.14
CA MET A 60 16.48 -0.86 25.07
C MET A 60 15.82 -0.02 26.19
N LYS A 61 16.26 1.22 26.47
CA LYS A 61 15.94 1.89 27.74
C LYS A 61 14.66 2.73 27.78
N ASN A 62 13.94 2.99 26.68
CA ASN A 62 12.67 3.77 26.70
C ASN A 62 11.70 3.33 25.59
N ASN A 63 11.00 2.22 25.73
CA ASN A 63 10.36 1.47 24.63
C ASN A 63 9.10 2.07 23.95
N GLU A 64 8.63 3.28 24.30
CA GLU A 64 7.27 3.73 23.91
C GLU A 64 7.17 5.10 23.21
N SER A 65 8.27 5.71 22.79
CA SER A 65 8.22 7.03 22.16
C SER A 65 7.95 6.95 20.65
N LEU A 66 7.04 7.78 20.13
CA LEU A 66 6.58 7.81 18.73
C LEU A 66 7.67 8.21 17.73
N ASP A 67 8.69 8.96 18.18
CA ASP A 67 9.85 9.34 17.36
C ASP A 67 10.65 8.12 16.84
N LYS A 68 10.44 6.94 17.44
CA LYS A 68 11.04 5.68 17.00
C LYS A 68 10.39 5.08 15.76
N ASN A 69 9.16 5.49 15.43
CA ASN A 69 8.43 5.03 14.26
C ASN A 69 8.97 5.71 12.99
N LEU A 70 10.27 5.55 12.72
CA LEU A 70 10.96 6.18 11.60
C LEU A 70 10.38 5.73 10.25
N LEU A 71 10.11 4.42 10.13
CA LEU A 71 9.56 3.79 8.94
C LEU A 71 8.03 3.86 8.88
N TYR A 72 7.44 4.94 9.38
CA TYR A 72 6.03 5.29 9.21
C TYR A 72 5.96 6.54 8.36
N TYR A 73 5.00 6.59 7.44
CA TYR A 73 4.74 7.73 6.56
C TYR A 73 4.10 8.95 7.26
N LEU A 74 4.27 9.07 8.58
CA LEU A 74 3.73 10.13 9.42
C LEU A 74 4.82 10.74 10.30
N ASN A 75 4.83 12.04 10.50
CA ASN A 75 5.67 12.68 11.52
C ASN A 75 5.09 12.46 12.94
N THR A 76 5.87 12.83 13.97
CA THR A 76 5.45 12.61 15.37
C THR A 76 4.19 13.37 15.75
N LYS A 77 4.00 14.59 15.23
CA LYS A 77 2.82 15.43 15.50
C LYS A 77 1.56 14.81 14.87
N GLU A 78 1.64 14.39 13.62
CA GLU A 78 0.55 13.70 12.93
C GLU A 78 0.14 12.42 13.66
N MET A 79 1.11 11.62 14.10
CA MET A 79 0.82 10.43 14.91
C MET A 79 0.09 10.81 16.21
N GLN A 80 0.53 11.83 16.94
CA GLN A 80 -0.14 12.29 18.17
C GLN A 80 -1.58 12.76 17.92
N GLU A 81 -1.83 13.47 16.83
CA GLU A 81 -3.18 13.93 16.44
C GLU A 81 -4.09 12.74 16.13
N ILE A 82 -3.58 11.71 15.44
CA ILE A 82 -4.32 10.47 15.19
C ILE A 82 -4.57 9.69 16.49
N GLU A 83 -3.60 9.57 17.39
CA GLU A 83 -3.81 8.90 18.68
C GLU A 83 -4.90 9.58 19.51
N GLN A 84 -4.95 10.91 19.49
CA GLN A 84 -6.02 11.69 20.14
C GLN A 84 -7.38 11.45 19.48
N ARG A 85 -7.44 11.44 18.15
CA ARG A 85 -8.67 11.19 17.39
C ARG A 85 -9.24 9.80 17.66
N GLU A 86 -8.39 8.77 17.64
CA GLU A 86 -8.80 7.37 17.79
C GLU A 86 -8.85 6.90 19.24
N ASN A 87 -8.36 7.72 20.18
CA ASN A 87 -8.15 7.34 21.58
C ASN A 87 -7.40 5.98 21.70
N ARG A 88 -6.41 5.80 20.83
CA ARG A 88 -5.64 4.57 20.68
C ARG A 88 -4.21 4.90 20.29
N LYS A 89 -3.24 4.24 20.91
CA LYS A 89 -1.83 4.46 20.62
C LYS A 89 -1.37 3.72 19.37
N PHE A 90 -0.40 4.30 18.67
CA PHE A 90 0.35 3.56 17.66
C PHE A 90 1.20 2.49 18.34
N GLU A 91 1.27 1.33 17.68
CA GLU A 91 2.20 0.30 18.07
C GLU A 91 3.62 0.67 17.59
N VAL A 92 4.62 0.31 18.38
CA VAL A 92 6.05 0.50 18.08
C VAL A 92 6.65 -0.86 17.78
N ALA A 93 7.56 -0.95 16.80
CA ALA A 93 8.23 -2.19 16.44
C ALA A 93 8.99 -2.78 17.64
N LYS A 94 8.58 -3.98 18.08
CA LYS A 94 9.24 -4.73 19.17
C LYS A 94 10.10 -5.88 18.66
N GLN A 95 9.68 -6.50 17.56
CA GLN A 95 10.28 -7.67 16.95
C GLN A 95 10.79 -7.28 15.56
N SER A 96 11.95 -7.79 15.17
CA SER A 96 12.70 -7.33 14.00
C SER A 96 12.67 -8.34 12.85
N ASN A 97 11.62 -9.13 12.67
CA ASN A 97 11.51 -10.10 11.56
C ASN A 97 10.16 -9.99 10.85
N ILE A 98 10.13 -10.34 9.56
CA ILE A 98 8.91 -10.41 8.76
C ILE A 98 8.19 -11.71 9.08
N GLY A 99 7.06 -11.60 9.77
CA GLY A 99 6.27 -12.75 10.21
C GLY A 99 5.56 -13.41 9.04
N MET A 100 5.74 -14.74 8.91
CA MET A 100 5.12 -15.57 7.85
C MET A 100 4.20 -16.64 8.43
N SER A 101 3.20 -17.05 7.65
CA SER A 101 2.22 -18.05 8.06
C SER A 101 2.86 -19.44 8.20
N ILE A 102 2.27 -20.33 9.01
CA ILE A 102 2.71 -21.74 9.11
C ILE A 102 2.73 -22.42 7.74
N ARG A 103 1.77 -22.09 6.87
CA ARG A 103 1.66 -22.69 5.53
C ARG A 103 2.78 -22.26 4.60
N PHE A 104 3.30 -21.03 4.74
CA PHE A 104 4.46 -20.57 3.97
C PHE A 104 5.68 -21.47 4.18
N TRP A 105 5.97 -21.80 5.44
CA TRP A 105 7.08 -22.70 5.78
C TRP A 105 6.85 -24.12 5.24
N LYS A 106 5.62 -24.62 5.34
CA LYS A 106 5.26 -25.92 4.76
C LYS A 106 5.42 -25.96 3.25
N ASP A 107 5.03 -24.91 2.53
CA ASP A 107 5.16 -24.86 1.07
C ASP A 107 6.63 -24.81 0.61
N LEU A 108 7.53 -24.31 1.47
CA LEU A 108 8.99 -24.41 1.30
C LEU A 108 9.57 -25.77 1.73
N ASP A 109 8.78 -26.69 2.28
CA ASP A 109 9.23 -27.93 2.95
C ASP A 109 10.16 -27.67 4.14
N MET A 110 10.01 -26.51 4.79
CA MET A 110 10.76 -26.14 5.98
C MET A 110 9.97 -26.45 7.27
N PRO A 111 10.65 -26.84 8.36
CA PRO A 111 10.02 -26.92 9.67
C PRO A 111 9.53 -25.54 10.11
N THR A 112 8.49 -25.49 10.95
CA THR A 112 8.00 -24.21 11.45
C THR A 112 9.04 -23.56 12.37
N PRO A 113 9.12 -22.21 12.43
CA PRO A 113 10.09 -21.53 13.29
C PRO A 113 10.05 -21.95 14.76
N ARG A 114 8.87 -22.25 15.30
CA ARG A 114 8.74 -22.65 16.71
C ARG A 114 9.27 -24.07 16.96
N ASP A 115 9.07 -24.97 16.01
CA ASP A 115 9.55 -26.35 16.12
C ASP A 115 11.07 -26.39 15.91
N SER A 116 11.58 -25.65 14.92
CA SER A 116 13.01 -25.58 14.64
C SER A 116 13.83 -24.95 15.77
N VAL A 117 13.24 -24.03 16.55
CA VAL A 117 13.91 -23.42 17.72
C VAL A 117 13.97 -24.38 18.90
N LYS A 118 12.93 -25.19 19.13
CA LYS A 118 12.91 -26.19 20.19
C LYS A 118 13.98 -27.26 19.95
N GLU A 119 14.11 -27.72 18.72
CA GLU A 119 15.15 -28.68 18.33
C GLU A 119 16.56 -28.08 18.39
N ARG A 120 16.74 -26.82 17.94
CA ARG A 120 18.05 -26.14 18.00
C ARG A 120 18.55 -25.89 19.41
N LYS A 121 17.68 -25.49 20.35
CA LYS A 121 18.07 -25.28 21.75
C LYS A 121 18.57 -26.56 22.44
N ALA A 122 18.24 -27.73 21.90
CA ALA A 122 18.73 -29.01 22.41
C ALA A 122 20.11 -29.42 21.86
N ILE A 123 20.61 -28.80 20.77
CA ILE A 123 21.77 -29.31 20.00
C ILE A 123 22.76 -28.19 19.57
N GLU A 124 22.63 -26.95 20.06
CA GLU A 124 23.54 -25.81 19.74
C GLU A 124 23.80 -25.57 18.23
N LYS A 125 22.81 -25.84 17.37
CA LYS A 125 22.93 -25.61 15.92
C LYS A 125 22.64 -24.16 15.50
N SER A 126 23.31 -23.73 14.42
CA SER A 126 23.09 -22.46 13.73
C SER A 126 21.66 -22.31 13.17
N HIS A 127 21.30 -21.09 12.75
CA HIS A 127 20.00 -20.85 12.13
C HIS A 127 19.84 -21.61 10.80
N LEU A 128 18.64 -22.17 10.56
CA LEU A 128 18.33 -22.81 9.29
C LEU A 128 18.39 -21.77 8.16
N LYS A 129 19.05 -22.11 7.06
CA LYS A 129 19.04 -21.31 5.84
C LYS A 129 17.81 -21.68 5.02
N ILE A 130 17.09 -20.68 4.53
CA ILE A 130 16.04 -20.90 3.52
C ILE A 130 16.69 -21.41 2.23
N ASN A 131 17.92 -20.99 1.95
CA ASN A 131 18.72 -21.39 0.80
C ASN A 131 18.99 -22.90 0.70
N ASP A 132 18.90 -23.65 1.81
CA ASP A 132 19.00 -25.10 1.80
C ASP A 132 17.75 -25.78 1.20
N TYR A 133 16.64 -25.04 1.07
CA TYR A 133 15.33 -25.52 0.62
C TYR A 133 14.84 -24.84 -0.68
N ALA A 134 15.27 -23.61 -0.94
CA ALA A 134 14.93 -22.86 -2.14
C ALA A 134 16.02 -21.85 -2.50
N LYS A 135 16.28 -21.63 -3.79
CA LYS A 135 17.07 -20.49 -4.23
C LYS A 135 16.27 -19.21 -4.01
N VAL A 136 16.87 -18.23 -3.34
CA VAL A 136 16.18 -17.00 -2.96
C VAL A 136 16.67 -15.83 -3.80
N PHE A 137 15.72 -15.07 -4.33
CA PHE A 137 15.97 -13.95 -5.23
C PHE A 137 15.20 -12.70 -4.82
N LEU A 138 15.86 -11.54 -4.92
CA LEU A 138 15.19 -10.25 -5.06
C LEU A 138 14.89 -9.99 -6.54
N VAL A 139 13.75 -9.40 -6.85
CA VAL A 139 13.34 -9.11 -8.23
C VAL A 139 13.77 -7.70 -8.63
N ASN A 140 14.70 -7.56 -9.58
CA ASN A 140 15.48 -6.34 -9.77
C ASN A 140 14.67 -5.17 -10.33
N ASP A 141 13.79 -5.42 -11.31
CA ASP A 141 12.92 -4.38 -11.88
C ASP A 141 11.96 -3.78 -10.85
N ILE A 142 11.77 -4.44 -9.69
CA ILE A 142 11.00 -3.95 -8.55
C ILE A 142 11.83 -3.06 -7.60
N LEU A 143 13.14 -3.27 -7.53
CA LEU A 143 14.00 -2.59 -6.56
C LEU A 143 14.36 -1.15 -6.97
N GLU A 144 14.08 -0.74 -8.20
CA GLU A 144 14.32 0.65 -8.68
C GLU A 144 13.59 1.73 -7.85
N ASN A 145 12.58 1.37 -7.06
CA ASN A 145 11.85 2.30 -6.18
C ASN A 145 12.31 2.20 -4.71
N PHE A 146 13.41 1.51 -4.43
CA PHE A 146 13.91 1.20 -3.09
C PHE A 146 15.35 1.68 -2.89
N HIS A 147 15.68 2.84 -3.47
CA HIS A 147 16.92 3.56 -3.20
C HIS A 147 16.89 4.21 -1.81
N PHE A 148 18.03 4.18 -1.11
CA PHE A 148 18.10 4.69 0.26
C PHE A 148 17.98 6.21 0.33
N GLU A 149 18.40 6.92 -0.73
CA GLU A 149 18.30 8.36 -0.86
C GLU A 149 16.84 8.81 -0.79
N ASP A 150 15.92 8.05 -1.37
CA ASP A 150 14.50 8.39 -1.33
C ASP A 150 13.90 8.15 0.06
N THR A 151 14.34 7.12 0.77
CA THR A 151 14.01 6.93 2.20
C THR A 151 14.47 8.13 3.04
N LEU A 152 15.69 8.63 2.81
CA LEU A 152 16.22 9.81 3.52
C LEU A 152 15.44 11.09 3.17
N LYS A 153 15.07 11.30 1.89
CA LYS A 153 14.21 12.43 1.48
C LYS A 153 12.86 12.39 2.19
N ILE A 154 12.26 11.21 2.37
CA ILE A 154 11.01 11.06 3.13
C ILE A 154 11.23 11.41 4.60
N PHE A 155 12.33 10.97 5.20
CA PHE A 155 12.67 11.35 6.57
C PHE A 155 12.79 12.87 6.73
N GLU A 156 13.45 13.54 5.78
CA GLU A 156 13.55 15.01 5.77
C GLU A 156 12.18 15.68 5.64
N LYS A 157 11.34 15.26 4.68
CA LYS A 157 9.99 15.81 4.47
C LYS A 157 9.08 15.62 5.68
N LEU A 158 9.21 14.49 6.37
CA LEU A 158 8.45 14.20 7.59
C LEU A 158 9.16 14.69 8.86
N HIS A 159 10.25 15.44 8.75
CA HIS A 159 11.03 15.95 9.88
C HIS A 159 11.38 14.88 10.93
N LYS A 160 11.77 13.68 10.47
CA LYS A 160 12.15 12.55 11.32
C LYS A 160 13.51 12.80 11.97
N ASN A 161 13.61 12.50 13.26
CA ASN A 161 14.88 12.52 13.98
C ASN A 161 15.54 11.13 13.91
N PHE A 162 16.49 10.95 12.98
CA PHE A 162 17.19 9.69 12.78
C PHE A 162 18.70 9.84 13.01
N ASN A 163 19.36 8.73 13.35
CA ASN A 163 20.81 8.68 13.52
C ASN A 163 21.50 8.40 12.17
N PRO A 164 22.31 9.33 11.62
CA PRO A 164 22.99 9.12 10.34
C PRO A 164 23.94 7.93 10.33
N LYS A 165 24.42 7.47 11.49
CA LYS A 165 25.23 6.23 11.58
C LYS A 165 24.42 4.96 11.34
N GLN A 166 23.10 4.99 11.57
CA GLN A 166 22.19 3.87 11.35
C GLN A 166 21.49 3.96 9.99
N PHE A 167 21.33 5.16 9.43
CA PHE A 167 20.68 5.39 8.13
C PHE A 167 21.66 6.08 7.18
N ASN A 168 22.41 5.27 6.44
CA ASN A 168 23.35 5.71 5.41
C ASN A 168 23.52 4.60 4.35
N ALA A 169 24.31 4.90 3.32
CA ALA A 169 24.58 3.96 2.24
C ALA A 169 25.07 2.58 2.74
N ASN A 170 25.90 2.50 3.78
CA ASN A 170 26.44 1.20 4.23
C ASN A 170 25.38 0.30 4.89
N THR A 171 24.37 0.90 5.53
CA THR A 171 23.32 0.17 6.26
C THR A 171 22.06 -0.04 5.42
N MET A 172 21.93 0.65 4.29
CA MET A 172 20.69 0.68 3.51
C MET A 172 20.87 0.36 2.03
N SER A 173 22.09 0.52 1.48
CA SER A 173 22.39 0.18 0.10
C SER A 173 22.78 -1.29 -0.01
N TYR A 174 21.99 -2.02 -0.78
CA TYR A 174 22.17 -3.44 -1.08
C TYR A 174 22.57 -3.62 -2.54
N GLN A 175 23.27 -4.71 -2.82
CA GLN A 175 23.77 -5.05 -4.13
C GLN A 175 22.61 -5.53 -5.00
N ILE A 176 22.49 -4.92 -6.17
CA ILE A 176 21.59 -5.35 -7.24
C ILE A 176 22.47 -5.73 -8.43
N PHE A 177 22.32 -6.95 -8.93
CA PHE A 177 23.02 -7.40 -10.13
C PHE A 177 22.27 -6.91 -11.37
N ASN A 178 22.51 -5.65 -11.76
CA ASN A 178 21.76 -4.96 -12.82
C ASN A 178 21.81 -5.64 -14.20
N GLU A 179 22.79 -6.51 -14.46
CA GLU A 179 22.89 -7.31 -15.69
C GLU A 179 21.94 -8.52 -15.71
N GLN A 180 21.21 -8.76 -14.61
CA GLN A 180 20.30 -9.88 -14.43
C GLN A 180 18.91 -9.38 -14.02
N ASN A 181 17.88 -10.20 -14.24
CA ASN A 181 16.52 -9.91 -13.79
C ASN A 181 16.34 -10.14 -12.27
N PHE A 182 17.17 -10.99 -11.67
CA PHE A 182 17.02 -11.44 -10.30
C PHE A 182 18.36 -11.42 -9.57
N THR A 183 18.38 -10.90 -8.34
CA THR A 183 19.57 -10.87 -7.49
C THR A 183 19.49 -11.99 -6.45
N PRO A 184 20.38 -13.00 -6.48
CA PRO A 184 20.39 -14.05 -5.47
C PRO A 184 20.83 -13.49 -4.10
N ILE A 185 20.15 -13.90 -3.04
CA ILE A 185 20.45 -13.52 -1.66
C ILE A 185 20.45 -14.72 -0.72
N GLU A 186 21.08 -14.59 0.44
CA GLU A 186 20.96 -15.55 1.54
C GLU A 186 19.91 -15.08 2.55
N LEU A 187 19.04 -15.99 3.00
CA LEU A 187 18.06 -15.75 4.06
C LEU A 187 18.07 -16.87 5.10
N HIS A 188 17.85 -16.49 6.35
CA HIS A 188 17.74 -17.42 7.46
C HIS A 188 16.36 -17.39 8.11
N GLN A 189 15.97 -18.53 8.69
CA GLN A 189 14.77 -18.65 9.50
C GLN A 189 15.04 -18.17 10.94
N ALA A 190 14.44 -17.05 11.30
CA ALA A 190 14.34 -16.56 12.67
C ALA A 190 13.15 -17.17 13.39
N VAL A 191 13.14 -17.09 14.74
CA VAL A 191 12.02 -17.56 15.58
C VAL A 191 10.69 -16.90 15.19
N HIS A 192 10.77 -15.63 14.77
CA HIS A 192 9.60 -14.80 14.49
C HIS A 192 9.34 -14.60 12.99
N GLY A 193 10.16 -15.16 12.09
CA GLY A 193 9.98 -14.93 10.66
C GLY A 193 11.28 -14.96 9.85
N ILE A 194 11.37 -14.05 8.88
CA ILE A 194 12.50 -13.88 7.96
C ILE A 194 13.14 -12.50 8.16
N GLY A 195 14.44 -12.37 7.84
CA GLY A 195 15.16 -11.09 7.88
C GLY A 195 15.88 -10.90 9.20
N MET A 196 16.99 -11.60 9.34
CA MET A 196 17.94 -11.43 10.43
C MET A 196 19.03 -10.43 10.04
N THR A 197 19.73 -9.86 11.01
CA THR A 197 20.87 -8.95 10.73
C THR A 197 21.99 -9.60 9.92
N GLN A 198 22.12 -10.93 9.98
CA GLN A 198 23.06 -11.69 9.15
C GLN A 198 22.63 -11.82 7.68
N ASP A 199 21.35 -11.59 7.38
CA ASP A 199 20.79 -11.60 6.01
C ASP A 199 21.12 -10.27 5.32
N ALA A 200 22.41 -9.96 5.16
CA ALA A 200 22.92 -8.60 4.93
C ALA A 200 22.12 -7.78 3.88
N GLU A 201 21.87 -8.35 2.71
CA GLU A 201 21.17 -7.66 1.62
C GLU A 201 19.68 -7.43 1.93
N PHE A 202 19.03 -8.40 2.56
CA PHE A 202 17.63 -8.27 2.95
C PHE A 202 17.45 -7.36 4.17
N ASP A 203 18.39 -7.38 5.12
CA ASP A 203 18.41 -6.46 6.26
C ASP A 203 18.50 -5.01 5.77
N LYS A 204 19.43 -4.70 4.85
CA LYS A 204 19.55 -3.39 4.20
C LYS A 204 18.27 -2.99 3.45
N LEU A 205 17.69 -3.91 2.67
CA LEU A 205 16.40 -3.66 2.01
C LEU A 205 15.31 -3.31 3.04
N ARG A 206 15.24 -4.01 4.17
CA ARG A 206 14.25 -3.75 5.23
C ARG A 206 14.40 -2.40 5.91
N HIS A 207 15.60 -1.82 5.93
CA HIS A 207 15.78 -0.43 6.37
C HIS A 207 15.10 0.59 5.42
N ASN A 208 14.69 0.15 4.23
CA ASN A 208 13.96 0.95 3.26
C ASN A 208 12.46 0.65 3.23
N LEU A 209 11.94 -0.34 3.98
CA LEU A 209 10.53 -0.74 3.92
C LEU A 209 9.71 -0.06 5.00
N PHE A 210 8.65 0.65 4.61
CA PHE A 210 7.80 1.38 5.54
C PHE A 210 6.59 0.53 5.98
N LYS A 211 5.98 0.90 7.11
CA LYS A 211 4.66 0.38 7.49
C LYS A 211 3.71 0.61 6.31
N ASN A 212 2.85 -0.37 6.08
CA ASN A 212 1.86 -0.37 5.00
C ASN A 212 2.43 -0.44 3.57
N ASP A 213 3.75 -0.62 3.39
CA ASP A 213 4.28 -1.16 2.14
C ASP A 213 3.80 -2.62 1.98
N LEU A 214 3.73 -3.09 0.74
CA LEU A 214 3.39 -4.48 0.45
C LEU A 214 4.66 -5.30 0.25
N LEU A 215 4.63 -6.56 0.67
CA LEU A 215 5.69 -7.51 0.42
C LEU A 215 5.12 -8.82 -0.10
N TYR A 216 5.59 -9.23 -1.27
CA TYR A 216 5.20 -10.44 -1.96
C TYR A 216 6.35 -11.45 -1.95
N PHE A 217 5.98 -12.71 -1.86
CA PHE A 217 6.84 -13.88 -1.90
C PHE A 217 6.23 -14.88 -2.88
N LEU A 218 6.85 -15.08 -4.04
CA LEU A 218 6.42 -16.09 -5.01
C LEU A 218 7.31 -17.32 -4.84
N ILE A 219 6.70 -18.43 -4.47
CA ILE A 219 7.35 -19.74 -4.44
C ILE A 219 7.07 -20.41 -5.78
N GLU A 220 8.12 -20.78 -6.49
CA GLU A 220 8.05 -21.73 -7.60
C GLU A 220 8.53 -23.10 -7.09
N LYS A 221 7.75 -24.14 -7.33
CA LYS A 221 8.18 -25.53 -7.15
C LYS A 221 8.53 -26.11 -8.51
N ALA A 222 9.75 -25.85 -8.96
CA ALA A 222 10.26 -26.50 -10.17
C ALA A 222 10.59 -27.98 -9.89
N GLN A 223 10.80 -28.76 -10.95
CA GLN A 223 10.97 -30.21 -10.87
C GLN A 223 12.13 -30.67 -9.97
N THR A 224 13.21 -29.87 -9.87
CA THR A 224 14.45 -30.26 -9.19
C THR A 224 14.83 -29.39 -7.99
N GLN A 225 14.27 -28.18 -7.88
CA GLN A 225 14.55 -27.23 -6.81
C GLN A 225 13.43 -26.20 -6.71
N LYS A 226 13.28 -25.57 -5.55
CA LYS A 226 12.36 -24.44 -5.40
C LYS A 226 13.08 -23.12 -5.63
N ASN A 227 12.33 -22.14 -6.12
CA ASN A 227 12.76 -20.75 -6.15
C ASN A 227 11.82 -19.91 -5.29
N LEU A 228 12.37 -18.92 -4.59
CA LEU A 228 11.63 -17.94 -3.80
C LEU A 228 11.98 -16.55 -4.31
N PHE A 229 11.02 -15.89 -4.95
CA PHE A 229 11.16 -14.51 -5.43
C PHE A 229 10.52 -13.55 -4.43
N ILE A 230 11.25 -12.50 -4.06
CA ILE A 230 10.82 -11.49 -3.08
C ILE A 230 10.68 -10.14 -3.76
N MET A 231 9.54 -9.50 -3.49
CA MET A 231 9.06 -8.36 -4.25
C MET A 231 8.40 -7.33 -3.31
N PRO A 232 9.12 -6.26 -2.92
CA PRO A 232 8.54 -5.17 -2.15
C PRO A 232 7.80 -4.17 -3.06
N PHE A 233 6.67 -3.61 -2.61
CA PHE A 233 5.98 -2.53 -3.32
C PHE A 233 5.66 -1.38 -2.38
N ARG A 234 5.96 -0.16 -2.85
CA ARG A 234 5.71 1.07 -2.12
C ARG A 234 4.22 1.30 -1.93
N ASN A 235 3.85 1.73 -0.74
CA ASN A 235 2.58 2.39 -0.50
C ASN A 235 2.47 3.65 -1.39
N PRO A 236 1.30 3.96 -1.96
CA PRO A 236 1.07 5.19 -2.70
C PRO A 236 1.60 6.47 -2.05
N LEU A 237 1.46 6.58 -0.73
CA LEU A 237 1.87 7.76 0.02
C LEU A 237 3.37 8.06 -0.12
N PHE A 238 4.20 7.06 -0.41
CA PHE A 238 5.63 7.23 -0.73
C PHE A 238 5.83 8.23 -1.88
N PHE A 239 5.11 8.05 -2.98
CA PHE A 239 5.26 8.86 -4.19
C PHE A 239 4.66 10.26 -3.99
N SER A 240 3.48 10.34 -3.36
CA SER A 240 2.85 11.62 -3.00
C SER A 240 3.74 12.44 -2.08
N LEU A 241 4.35 11.82 -1.06
CA LEU A 241 5.31 12.48 -0.18
C LEU A 241 6.53 12.97 -0.95
N LEU A 242 7.10 12.17 -1.85
CA LEU A 242 8.21 12.60 -2.69
C LEU A 242 7.83 13.68 -3.70
N GLY A 243 6.54 13.85 -4.00
CA GLY A 243 6.05 14.77 -5.02
C GLY A 243 6.39 14.29 -6.44
N VAL A 244 6.55 12.98 -6.61
CA VAL A 244 6.80 12.34 -7.90
C VAL A 244 5.59 11.52 -8.30
N THR A 245 5.43 11.26 -9.59
CA THR A 245 4.48 10.26 -10.05
C THR A 245 5.04 8.87 -9.77
N ASN A 246 4.16 7.91 -9.52
CA ASN A 246 4.57 6.52 -9.46
C ASN A 246 4.84 6.04 -10.89
N SER A 247 6.10 6.07 -11.32
CA SER A 247 6.50 5.74 -12.70
C SER A 247 6.08 4.34 -13.11
N ARG A 248 6.11 3.34 -12.22
CA ARG A 248 5.57 2.00 -12.52
C ARG A 248 4.08 2.00 -12.71
N TRP A 249 3.39 2.80 -11.93
CA TRP A 249 1.97 2.98 -12.09
C TRP A 249 1.65 3.72 -13.40
N GLN A 250 2.48 4.68 -13.84
CA GLN A 250 2.40 5.26 -15.18
C GLN A 250 2.69 4.23 -16.27
N ILE A 251 3.74 3.40 -16.13
CA ILE A 251 4.01 2.28 -17.05
C ILE A 251 2.82 1.32 -17.10
N TYR A 252 2.18 1.04 -15.96
CA TYR A 252 0.94 0.26 -15.92
C TYR A 252 -0.20 0.95 -16.67
N GLN A 253 -0.37 2.28 -16.53
CA GLN A 253 -1.34 3.04 -17.34
C GLN A 253 -1.01 3.01 -18.85
N GLU A 254 0.26 3.05 -19.22
CA GLU A 254 0.68 2.93 -20.62
C GLU A 254 0.45 1.53 -21.17
N GLN A 255 0.74 0.49 -20.39
CA GLN A 255 0.42 -0.90 -20.74
C GLN A 255 -1.09 -1.11 -20.86
N LYS A 256 -1.89 -0.46 -19.99
CA LYS A 256 -3.35 -0.37 -20.12
C LYS A 256 -3.73 0.23 -21.48
N LEU A 257 -3.20 1.39 -21.85
CA LEU A 257 -3.50 2.02 -23.14
C LEU A 257 -3.14 1.11 -24.31
N LYS A 258 -1.98 0.44 -24.25
CA LYS A 258 -1.57 -0.55 -25.27
C LYS A 258 -2.54 -1.73 -25.33
N ARG A 259 -3.02 -2.24 -24.20
CA ARG A 259 -3.99 -3.34 -24.16
C ARG A 259 -5.37 -2.91 -24.66
N GLU A 260 -5.87 -1.75 -24.25
CA GLU A 260 -7.13 -1.18 -24.73
C GLU A 260 -7.09 -0.95 -26.25
N ASN A 261 -5.98 -0.40 -26.77
CA ASN A 261 -5.77 -0.27 -28.22
C ASN A 261 -5.71 -1.64 -28.93
N ASN A 262 -5.06 -2.64 -28.30
CA ASN A 262 -5.01 -4.00 -28.84
C ASN A 262 -6.38 -4.71 -28.80
N LEU A 263 -7.23 -4.41 -27.82
CA LEU A 263 -8.59 -4.93 -27.69
C LEU A 263 -9.52 -4.28 -28.73
N ALA A 264 -9.44 -2.96 -28.87
CA ALA A 264 -10.16 -2.20 -29.88
C ALA A 264 -9.80 -2.65 -31.31
N THR A 265 -8.53 -2.96 -31.57
CA THR A 265 -8.07 -3.50 -32.87
C THR A 265 -8.46 -4.96 -33.09
N LYS A 266 -8.75 -5.74 -32.03
CA LYS A 266 -9.16 -7.15 -32.11
C LYS A 266 -10.68 -7.37 -32.01
N GLY A 267 -11.49 -6.31 -31.94
CA GLY A 267 -12.95 -6.42 -31.86
C GLY A 267 -13.43 -7.11 -30.58
N SER A 268 -12.91 -6.69 -29.42
CA SER A 268 -13.38 -7.17 -28.11
C SER A 268 -14.88 -7.02 -27.91
N THR A 269 -15.47 -7.92 -27.15
CA THR A 269 -16.87 -7.79 -26.75
C THR A 269 -17.02 -6.68 -25.70
N PRO A 270 -18.13 -5.92 -25.67
CA PRO A 270 -18.39 -4.90 -24.64
C PRO A 270 -18.25 -5.42 -23.20
N PHE A 271 -18.54 -6.71 -22.99
CA PHE A 271 -18.39 -7.38 -21.70
C PHE A 271 -16.92 -7.48 -21.23
N GLN A 272 -15.98 -7.71 -22.16
CA GLN A 272 -14.56 -7.79 -21.84
C GLN A 272 -13.99 -6.42 -21.46
N GLU A 273 -14.40 -5.38 -22.18
CA GLU A 273 -14.02 -3.99 -21.88
C GLU A 273 -14.53 -3.56 -20.50
N GLU A 274 -15.79 -3.85 -20.19
CA GLU A 274 -16.38 -3.53 -18.89
C GLU A 274 -15.69 -4.28 -17.73
N LYS A 275 -15.34 -5.56 -17.92
CA LYS A 275 -14.60 -6.35 -16.91
C LYS A 275 -13.26 -5.71 -16.57
N ILE A 276 -12.51 -5.28 -17.60
CA ILE A 276 -11.19 -4.66 -17.44
C ILE A 276 -11.33 -3.32 -16.72
N GLN A 277 -12.24 -2.45 -17.16
CA GLN A 277 -12.49 -1.16 -16.51
C GLN A 277 -12.84 -1.30 -15.02
N ARG A 278 -13.67 -2.29 -14.67
CA ARG A 278 -14.01 -2.62 -13.27
C ARG A 278 -12.79 -3.07 -12.46
N GLN A 279 -11.91 -3.89 -13.03
CA GLN A 279 -10.67 -4.31 -12.36
C GLN A 279 -9.75 -3.11 -12.06
N HIS A 280 -9.60 -2.18 -13.00
CA HIS A 280 -8.79 -0.97 -12.80
C HIS A 280 -9.36 -0.05 -11.71
N GLN A 281 -10.67 0.18 -11.74
CA GLN A 281 -11.34 0.97 -10.71
C GLN A 281 -11.16 0.33 -9.32
N ASN A 282 -11.18 -1.01 -9.24
CA ASN A 282 -10.87 -1.71 -8.00
C ASN A 282 -9.43 -1.49 -7.55
N LYS A 283 -8.43 -1.61 -8.43
CA LYS A 283 -7.02 -1.38 -8.09
C LYS A 283 -6.77 0.06 -7.63
N TRP A 284 -7.35 1.05 -8.30
CA TRP A 284 -7.26 2.45 -7.89
C TRP A 284 -7.92 2.71 -6.54
N ARG A 285 -9.10 2.12 -6.29
CA ARG A 285 -9.75 2.14 -4.98
C ARG A 285 -8.88 1.53 -3.89
N GLU A 286 -8.23 0.41 -4.17
CA GLU A 286 -7.29 -0.22 -3.23
C GLU A 286 -6.09 0.69 -2.95
N ALA A 287 -5.57 1.40 -3.95
CA ALA A 287 -4.50 2.37 -3.75
C ALA A 287 -4.91 3.53 -2.83
N LEU A 288 -6.10 4.12 -3.03
CA LEU A 288 -6.65 5.13 -2.12
C LEU A 288 -6.85 4.57 -0.69
N ALA A 289 -7.28 3.31 -0.58
CA ALA A 289 -7.40 2.65 0.72
C ALA A 289 -6.04 2.43 1.40
N PHE A 290 -5.01 2.03 0.65
CA PHE A 290 -3.67 1.86 1.19
C PHE A 290 -3.07 3.17 1.68
N GLU A 291 -3.35 4.29 1.01
CA GLU A 291 -3.00 5.62 1.51
C GLU A 291 -3.73 5.90 2.84
N MET A 292 -5.05 5.71 2.88
CA MET A 292 -5.87 5.97 4.08
C MET A 292 -5.44 5.13 5.30
N MET A 293 -4.95 3.91 5.10
CA MET A 293 -4.45 3.03 6.17
C MET A 293 -3.19 3.57 6.88
N ASN A 294 -2.50 4.57 6.31
CA ASN A 294 -1.40 5.22 7.01
C ASN A 294 -1.90 6.12 8.14
N TYR A 295 -3.14 6.59 8.05
CA TYR A 295 -3.71 7.52 9.00
C TYR A 295 -4.55 6.82 10.08
N THR A 296 -4.39 5.51 10.27
CA THR A 296 -5.13 4.72 11.27
C THR A 296 -4.17 3.92 12.16
N THR A 297 -4.56 3.68 13.40
CA THR A 297 -3.78 2.82 14.33
C THR A 297 -4.11 1.33 14.18
N ILE A 298 -5.18 1.01 13.47
CA ILE A 298 -5.67 -0.36 13.27
C ILE A 298 -5.29 -0.82 11.87
N ASP A 299 -4.54 -1.91 11.77
CA ASP A 299 -4.20 -2.52 10.48
C ASP A 299 -5.47 -2.82 9.67
N ARG A 300 -5.43 -2.51 8.37
CA ARG A 300 -6.55 -2.66 7.41
C ARG A 300 -7.74 -1.73 7.64
N SER A 301 -7.74 -0.89 8.67
CA SER A 301 -8.80 0.10 8.88
C SER A 301 -8.61 1.32 7.98
N VAL A 302 -9.72 1.80 7.42
CA VAL A 302 -9.81 3.06 6.66
C VAL A 302 -11.00 3.87 7.14
N PHE A 303 -10.96 5.18 6.92
CA PHE A 303 -12.09 6.05 7.18
C PHE A 303 -12.35 6.98 6.01
N CYS A 304 -13.58 7.49 5.90
CA CYS A 304 -13.91 8.51 4.93
C CYS A 304 -13.40 9.88 5.42
N PRO A 305 -12.62 10.63 4.63
CA PRO A 305 -12.04 11.92 5.06
C PRO A 305 -13.10 13.01 5.27
N LEU A 306 -14.34 12.83 4.79
CA LEU A 306 -15.44 13.79 4.95
C LEU A 306 -16.35 13.50 6.14
N THR A 307 -16.48 12.23 6.53
CA THR A 307 -17.48 11.80 7.52
C THR A 307 -16.87 11.12 8.72
N TYR A 308 -15.59 10.74 8.64
CA TYR A 308 -14.87 9.93 9.63
C TYR A 308 -15.53 8.57 9.93
N ILE A 309 -16.42 8.10 9.04
CA ILE A 309 -16.94 6.74 9.13
C ILE A 309 -15.77 5.79 8.84
N GLU A 310 -15.38 5.04 9.86
CA GLU A 310 -14.27 4.10 9.87
C GLU A 310 -14.78 2.66 9.80
N ALA A 311 -14.12 1.82 9.00
CA ALA A 311 -14.33 0.39 9.03
C ALA A 311 -13.09 -0.36 8.50
N ASP A 312 -13.03 -1.65 8.79
CA ASP A 312 -12.08 -2.55 8.15
C ASP A 312 -12.36 -2.59 6.64
N PHE A 313 -11.34 -2.28 5.84
CA PHE A 313 -11.49 -2.17 4.40
C PHE A 313 -11.86 -3.51 3.76
N ASP A 314 -11.28 -4.62 4.21
CA ASP A 314 -11.51 -5.92 3.56
C ASP A 314 -12.92 -6.45 3.83
N ASP A 315 -13.44 -6.23 5.03
CA ASP A 315 -14.81 -6.61 5.39
C ASP A 315 -15.86 -5.70 4.72
N MET A 316 -15.54 -4.41 4.52
CA MET A 316 -16.50 -3.39 4.08
C MET A 316 -16.09 -2.71 2.76
N LYS A 317 -15.38 -3.40 1.86
CA LYS A 317 -14.88 -2.82 0.58
C LYS A 317 -15.95 -2.06 -0.19
N THR A 318 -17.20 -2.53 -0.20
CA THR A 318 -18.30 -1.93 -0.96
C THR A 318 -18.86 -0.63 -0.37
N LEU A 319 -18.60 -0.35 0.91
CA LEU A 319 -19.03 0.89 1.58
C LEU A 319 -18.22 2.09 1.05
N PHE A 320 -16.93 1.87 0.80
CA PHE A 320 -16.00 2.89 0.33
C PHE A 320 -15.94 2.92 -1.20
N ARG A 321 -16.12 4.11 -1.75
CA ARG A 321 -16.08 4.45 -3.17
C ARG A 321 -14.80 5.24 -3.46
N ALA A 322 -14.16 4.91 -4.58
CA ALA A 322 -13.11 5.75 -5.13
C ALA A 322 -13.79 6.86 -5.92
N SER A 323 -13.88 8.04 -5.31
CA SER A 323 -14.55 9.20 -5.86
C SER A 323 -13.53 10.06 -6.59
N HIS A 324 -13.78 10.31 -7.89
CA HIS A 324 -12.97 11.23 -8.69
C HIS A 324 -13.18 12.67 -8.26
N ILE A 325 -12.10 13.44 -8.20
CA ILE A 325 -12.18 14.89 -7.98
C ILE A 325 -12.48 15.59 -9.30
N LYS A 326 -11.63 15.39 -10.31
CA LYS A 326 -11.92 15.71 -11.71
C LYS A 326 -12.59 14.49 -12.32
N GLY A 327 -13.83 14.65 -12.79
CA GLY A 327 -14.66 13.55 -13.26
C GLY A 327 -14.02 12.76 -14.41
N TYR A 328 -14.27 11.45 -14.45
CA TYR A 328 -13.64 10.53 -15.41
C TYR A 328 -13.79 10.94 -16.89
N SER A 329 -14.93 11.55 -17.26
CA SER A 329 -15.19 12.04 -18.63
C SER A 329 -14.33 13.24 -19.03
N ASP A 330 -13.80 13.95 -18.04
CA ASP A 330 -13.11 15.22 -18.24
C ASP A 330 -11.59 15.06 -18.07
N CYS A 331 -11.15 13.89 -17.60
CA CYS A 331 -9.76 13.55 -17.34
C CYS A 331 -8.99 13.11 -18.59
N ASP A 332 -7.74 13.55 -18.65
CA ASP A 332 -6.72 12.91 -19.48
C ASP A 332 -6.39 11.52 -18.90
N GLU A 333 -5.83 10.62 -19.72
CA GLU A 333 -5.58 9.23 -19.31
C GLU A 333 -4.71 9.10 -18.05
N GLU A 334 -3.73 9.99 -17.88
CA GLU A 334 -2.84 10.01 -16.72
C GLU A 334 -3.58 10.43 -15.42
N GLU A 335 -4.61 11.28 -15.54
CA GLU A 335 -5.37 11.79 -14.39
C GLU A 335 -6.45 10.80 -13.92
N LYS A 336 -6.94 9.92 -14.81
CA LYS A 336 -8.10 9.04 -14.56
C LYS A 336 -7.94 8.11 -13.38
N TYR A 337 -6.73 7.75 -13.01
CA TYR A 337 -6.50 6.91 -11.85
C TYR A 337 -5.38 7.48 -10.98
N ASP A 338 -5.02 8.75 -11.18
CA ASP A 338 -4.10 9.44 -10.29
C ASP A 338 -4.66 9.39 -8.86
N ILE A 339 -3.82 9.00 -7.92
CA ILE A 339 -4.17 8.87 -6.51
C ILE A 339 -4.46 10.26 -5.92
N ASP A 340 -3.86 11.32 -6.49
CA ASP A 340 -4.16 12.70 -6.12
C ASP A 340 -5.49 13.21 -6.73
N ASN A 341 -6.02 12.54 -7.76
CA ASN A 341 -7.34 12.83 -8.34
C ASN A 341 -8.48 12.02 -7.68
N GLY A 342 -8.21 11.39 -6.55
CA GLY A 342 -9.16 10.51 -5.87
C GLY A 342 -9.34 10.82 -4.40
N LEU A 343 -10.54 10.56 -3.89
CA LEU A 343 -10.84 10.47 -2.47
C LEU A 343 -11.57 9.17 -2.16
N LEU A 344 -11.19 8.49 -1.08
CA LEU A 344 -11.91 7.31 -0.60
C LEU A 344 -13.11 7.72 0.26
N LEU A 345 -14.30 7.80 -0.34
CA LEU A 345 -15.50 8.31 0.33
C LEU A 345 -16.49 7.18 0.66
N VAL A 346 -17.23 7.30 1.76
CA VAL A 346 -18.40 6.44 1.96
C VAL A 346 -19.50 6.78 0.94
N ALA A 347 -20.32 5.79 0.56
CA ALA A 347 -21.28 5.91 -0.55
C ALA A 347 -22.21 7.15 -0.51
N ASN A 348 -22.65 7.58 0.67
CA ASN A 348 -23.48 8.77 0.82
C ASN A 348 -22.69 10.08 0.60
N ALA A 349 -21.44 10.15 1.09
CA ALA A 349 -20.57 11.30 0.88
C ALA A 349 -20.10 11.39 -0.58
N ASP A 350 -19.79 10.26 -1.20
CA ASP A 350 -19.51 10.13 -2.63
C ASP A 350 -20.65 10.70 -3.49
N ALA A 351 -21.90 10.28 -3.22
CA ALA A 351 -23.06 10.79 -3.96
C ALA A 351 -23.22 12.31 -3.88
N LEU A 352 -22.88 12.93 -2.75
CA LEU A 352 -22.92 14.38 -2.60
C LEU A 352 -21.76 15.07 -3.31
N PHE A 353 -20.56 14.49 -3.24
CA PHE A 353 -19.36 15.04 -3.86
C PHE A 353 -19.43 14.94 -5.38
N ASP A 354 -19.66 13.75 -5.94
CA ASP A 354 -19.78 13.49 -7.39
C ASP A 354 -20.87 14.36 -8.04
N LYS A 355 -22.00 14.57 -7.35
CA LYS A 355 -23.08 15.46 -7.85
C LYS A 355 -22.88 16.93 -7.53
N HIS A 356 -21.73 17.30 -6.97
CA HIS A 356 -21.34 18.68 -6.66
C HIS A 356 -22.36 19.37 -5.74
N PHE A 357 -22.89 18.65 -4.76
CA PHE A 357 -23.65 19.24 -3.64
C PHE A 357 -22.74 19.67 -2.50
N ILE A 358 -21.52 19.11 -2.44
CA ILE A 358 -20.44 19.54 -1.57
C ILE A 358 -19.15 19.67 -2.39
N THR A 359 -18.23 20.52 -1.96
CA THR A 359 -16.86 20.65 -2.50
C THR A 359 -15.92 21.08 -1.37
N ILE A 360 -14.61 21.15 -1.63
CA ILE A 360 -13.62 21.59 -0.64
C ILE A 360 -13.05 22.94 -1.09
N ASP A 361 -13.07 23.93 -0.21
CA ASP A 361 -12.56 25.28 -0.45
C ASP A 361 -11.03 25.39 -0.37
N GLU A 362 -10.50 26.55 -0.70
CA GLU A 362 -9.06 26.85 -0.69
C GLU A 362 -8.46 26.78 0.73
N ASN A 363 -9.28 26.96 1.76
CA ASN A 363 -8.92 26.86 3.18
C ASN A 363 -9.05 25.43 3.72
N LYS A 364 -9.20 24.44 2.82
CA LYS A 364 -9.38 23.03 3.16
C LYS A 364 -10.61 22.81 4.06
N GLN A 365 -11.70 23.54 3.80
CA GLN A 365 -12.99 23.41 4.48
C GLN A 365 -14.05 22.85 3.54
N LEU A 366 -15.04 22.16 4.11
CA LEU A 366 -16.16 21.63 3.34
C LEU A 366 -17.14 22.77 3.00
N LYS A 367 -17.31 23.05 1.71
CA LYS A 367 -18.28 24.01 1.16
C LYS A 367 -19.52 23.25 0.73
N PHE A 368 -20.69 23.74 1.14
CA PHE A 368 -21.99 23.13 0.85
C PHE A 368 -22.75 23.92 -0.19
N SER A 369 -23.53 23.23 -1.03
CA SER A 369 -24.56 23.84 -1.87
C SER A 369 -25.58 24.58 -1.00
N TYR A 370 -26.17 25.66 -1.52
CA TYR A 370 -27.24 26.39 -0.81
C TYR A 370 -28.44 25.49 -0.45
N LEU A 371 -28.64 24.38 -1.18
CA LEU A 371 -29.67 23.38 -0.88
C LEU A 371 -29.41 22.63 0.43
N LEU A 372 -28.14 22.50 0.83
CA LEU A 372 -27.71 21.82 2.05
C LEU A 372 -27.23 22.79 3.13
N GLU A 373 -26.85 24.00 2.78
CA GLU A 373 -26.16 24.97 3.64
C GLU A 373 -26.85 25.15 5.00
N ASN A 374 -28.18 25.32 5.01
CA ASN A 374 -28.96 25.52 6.24
C ASN A 374 -29.62 24.23 6.78
N ASN A 375 -29.36 23.07 6.17
CA ASN A 375 -29.95 21.80 6.58
C ASN A 375 -29.07 21.08 7.64
N HIS A 376 -29.00 21.66 8.84
CA HIS A 376 -28.17 21.14 9.94
C HIS A 376 -28.50 19.69 10.32
N LYS A 377 -29.79 19.32 10.27
CA LYS A 377 -30.24 17.96 10.57
C LYS A 377 -29.62 16.95 9.60
N LEU A 378 -29.71 17.22 8.29
CA LEU A 378 -29.14 16.32 7.28
C LEU A 378 -27.61 16.27 7.37
N LYS A 379 -26.93 17.40 7.56
CA LYS A 379 -25.47 17.43 7.75
C LYS A 379 -25.03 16.57 8.94
N SER A 380 -25.77 16.63 10.04
CA SER A 380 -25.54 15.82 11.24
C SER A 380 -25.77 14.33 10.97
N GLN A 381 -26.89 13.97 10.33
CA GLN A 381 -27.21 12.58 9.99
C GLN A 381 -26.20 11.94 9.03
N LEU A 382 -25.51 12.74 8.22
CA LEU A 382 -24.49 12.29 7.28
C LEU A 382 -23.05 12.43 7.84
N ASN A 383 -22.89 12.89 9.09
CA ASN A 383 -21.59 13.15 9.74
C ASN A 383 -20.70 14.17 9.02
N LEU A 384 -21.26 15.16 8.33
CA LEU A 384 -20.50 16.16 7.56
C LEU A 384 -20.08 17.40 8.39
N ASN A 385 -20.37 17.40 9.69
CA ASN A 385 -20.08 18.53 10.59
C ASN A 385 -18.66 18.51 11.17
N ASN A 386 -17.92 17.41 11.00
CA ASN A 386 -16.61 17.20 11.62
C ASN A 386 -15.46 17.90 10.88
N GLY A 387 -15.76 18.62 9.79
CA GLY A 387 -14.75 19.10 8.86
C GLY A 387 -14.18 17.96 8.02
N ILE A 388 -13.14 18.28 7.24
CA ILE A 388 -12.41 17.32 6.42
C ILE A 388 -11.07 16.96 7.08
N PHE A 389 -10.66 15.70 6.94
CA PHE A 389 -9.32 15.27 7.27
C PHE A 389 -8.29 15.94 6.34
N LYS A 390 -7.55 16.93 6.86
CA LYS A 390 -6.73 17.84 6.06
C LYS A 390 -5.45 17.22 5.51
N ASP A 391 -4.91 16.17 6.14
CA ASP A 391 -3.62 15.60 5.75
C ASP A 391 -3.69 14.89 4.38
N ILE A 392 -4.89 14.46 3.97
CA ILE A 392 -5.09 13.91 2.62
C ILE A 392 -5.03 15.01 1.54
N LEU A 393 -5.20 16.28 1.88
CA LEU A 393 -5.30 17.39 0.94
C LEU A 393 -3.92 17.98 0.63
N ASN A 394 -3.08 17.22 -0.07
CA ASN A 394 -1.81 17.72 -0.60
C ASN A 394 -2.02 18.72 -1.75
N ASP A 395 -0.95 19.39 -2.18
CA ASP A 395 -1.02 20.44 -3.19
C ASP A 395 -1.55 19.95 -4.55
N ARG A 396 -1.21 18.71 -4.95
CA ARG A 396 -1.73 18.10 -6.19
C ARG A 396 -3.23 17.82 -6.10
N ARG A 397 -3.72 17.26 -4.99
CA ARG A 397 -5.17 17.10 -4.75
C ARG A 397 -5.89 18.44 -4.79
N MET A 398 -5.27 19.49 -4.24
CA MET A 398 -5.85 20.84 -4.25
C MET A 398 -5.96 21.43 -5.66
N GLN A 399 -5.09 21.05 -6.60
CA GLN A 399 -5.20 21.42 -8.02
C GLN A 399 -6.43 20.78 -8.66
N TYR A 400 -6.65 19.47 -8.46
CA TYR A 400 -7.88 18.81 -8.93
C TYR A 400 -9.13 19.41 -8.27
N LEU A 401 -9.06 19.73 -6.97
CA LEU A 401 -10.19 20.35 -6.26
C LEU A 401 -10.53 21.75 -6.79
N ALA A 402 -9.56 22.48 -7.33
CA ALA A 402 -9.84 23.74 -8.01
C ALA A 402 -10.76 23.56 -9.22
N TYR A 403 -10.56 22.50 -10.00
CA TYR A 403 -11.46 22.12 -11.10
C TYR A 403 -12.86 21.75 -10.58
N HIS A 404 -12.92 20.88 -9.56
CA HIS A 404 -14.18 20.46 -8.94
C HIS A 404 -14.98 21.65 -8.39
N ARG A 405 -14.30 22.62 -7.73
CA ARG A 405 -14.91 23.88 -7.26
C ARG A 405 -15.52 24.70 -8.38
N LYS A 406 -14.85 24.83 -9.53
CA LYS A 406 -15.36 25.58 -10.68
C LYS A 406 -16.69 25.01 -11.18
N ILE A 407 -16.78 23.69 -11.32
CA ILE A 407 -18.04 23.03 -11.73
C ILE A 407 -19.10 23.16 -10.65
N PHE A 408 -18.72 23.02 -9.38
CA PHE A 408 -19.62 23.22 -8.25
C PHE A 408 -20.28 24.61 -8.32
N GLU A 409 -19.51 25.66 -8.58
CA GLU A 409 -20.01 27.03 -8.68
C GLU A 409 -20.95 27.23 -9.88
N GLN A 410 -20.63 26.64 -11.04
CA GLN A 410 -21.52 26.65 -12.20
C GLN A 410 -22.87 25.99 -11.88
N LYS A 411 -22.84 24.79 -11.29
CA LYS A 411 -24.06 24.06 -10.88
C LYS A 411 -24.85 24.79 -9.80
N GLU A 412 -24.19 25.50 -8.89
CA GLU A 412 -24.86 26.34 -7.90
C GLU A 412 -25.64 27.49 -8.55
N GLN A 413 -25.09 28.14 -9.59
CA GLN A 413 -25.80 29.18 -10.33
C GLN A 413 -27.00 28.60 -11.10
N GLU A 414 -26.84 27.44 -11.74
CA GLU A 414 -27.93 26.75 -12.43
C GLU A 414 -29.09 26.36 -11.49
N ARG A 415 -28.78 25.87 -10.29
CA ARG A 415 -29.79 25.50 -9.30
C ARG A 415 -30.56 26.74 -8.80
N LYS A 416 -29.87 27.86 -8.59
CA LYS A 416 -30.48 29.13 -8.17
C LYS A 416 -31.39 29.73 -9.25
N THR A 417 -30.96 29.65 -10.51
CA THR A 417 -31.75 30.15 -11.66
C THR A 417 -32.99 29.32 -11.93
N LYS A 418 -32.94 27.98 -11.80
CA LYS A 418 -34.14 27.11 -11.93
C LYS A 418 -35.20 27.28 -10.83
N LYS A 419 -34.84 27.93 -9.72
CA LYS A 419 -35.74 28.19 -8.59
C LYS A 419 -36.40 29.58 -8.67
N SER A 420 -35.84 30.49 -9.48
CA SER A 420 -36.44 31.79 -9.81
C SER A 420 -37.38 31.63 -11.00
#